data_AF-A0A3C2A5H5-F1
#
_entry.id   AF-A0A3C2A5H5-F1
#
_cell.length_a   1.000
_cell.length_b   1.000
_cell.length_c   1.000
_cell.angle_alpha   90.00
_cell.angle_beta   90.00
_cell.angle_gamma   90.00
#
_symmetry.space_group_name_H-M   'P 1'
#
loop_
_entity.id
_entity.type
_entity.pdbx_description
1 polymer ?
#
loop_
_entity_poly.entity_id
_entity_poly.type
_entity_poly.pdbx_seq_one_letter_code
_entity_poly.pdbx_strand_id
1 'polypeptide(L)'
;MSQRNIPLLIITIICLYSCQKTPKVKINETIATVEELKAHTQEFGKPEIVEVTAGVHMAIGFGLANSILLEGIDGNIIVDCSESNEVAARIKAEFDKISDKPIKSLIY
;
A
#
# COMPACT_ATOMS: atom_id res chain seq x y z
N MET A 1 63.45 20.25 -23.70
CA MET A 1 62.74 21.13 -22.74
C MET A 1 61.24 21.13 -23.10
N SER A 2 60.54 19.99 -22.97
CA SER A 2 59.15 19.82 -23.46
C SER A 2 58.33 18.86 -22.58
N GLN A 3 58.52 18.92 -21.25
CA GLN A 3 57.81 18.05 -20.29
C GLN A 3 57.25 18.85 -19.08
N ARG A 4 57.57 20.14 -18.95
CA ARG A 4 57.22 20.94 -17.76
C ARG A 4 55.77 21.46 -17.76
N ASN A 5 55.08 21.39 -18.89
CA ASN A 5 53.72 21.95 -19.07
C ASN A 5 52.62 20.87 -19.18
N ILE A 6 53.00 19.59 -19.24
CA ILE A 6 52.07 18.44 -19.33
C ILE A 6 51.16 18.30 -18.09
N PRO A 7 51.65 18.43 -16.82
CA PRO A 7 50.77 18.33 -15.67
C PRO A 7 49.77 19.50 -15.59
N LEU A 8 50.16 20.70 -16.05
CA LEU A 8 49.29 21.87 -16.10
C LEU A 8 48.16 21.72 -17.14
N LEU A 9 48.46 21.09 -18.28
CA LEU A 9 47.48 20.76 -19.31
C LEU A 9 46.48 19.69 -18.82
N ILE A 10 46.96 18.67 -18.10
CA ILE A 10 46.11 17.62 -17.48
C ILE A 10 45.16 18.21 -16.43
N ILE A 11 45.64 19.12 -15.57
CA ILE A 11 44.80 19.77 -14.54
C ILE A 11 43.72 20.64 -15.19
N THR A 12 44.05 21.33 -16.29
CA THR A 12 43.09 22.16 -17.03
C THR A 12 41.99 21.31 -17.69
N ILE A 13 42.36 20.14 -18.23
CA ILE A 13 41.39 19.18 -18.82
C ILE A 13 40.48 18.58 -17.74
N ILE A 14 41.01 18.24 -16.55
CA ILE A 14 40.22 17.71 -15.44
C ILE A 14 39.21 18.75 -14.92
N CYS A 15 39.60 20.03 -14.83
CA CYS A 15 38.69 21.11 -14.45
C CYS A 15 37.53 21.31 -15.45
N LEU A 16 37.73 21.02 -16.74
CA LEU A 16 36.69 21.13 -17.76
C LEU A 16 35.66 19.98 -17.74
N TYR A 17 36.05 18.78 -17.28
CA TYR A 17 35.15 17.63 -17.19
C TYR A 17 34.27 17.62 -15.92
N SER A 18 34.60 18.40 -14.90
CA SER A 18 33.85 18.48 -13.64
C SER A 18 32.51 19.23 -13.75
N CYS A 19 32.27 19.93 -14.87
CA CYS A 19 31.04 20.68 -15.11
C CYS A 19 30.06 19.92 -16.03
N GLN A 20 29.80 18.64 -15.77
CA GLN A 20 28.60 18.01 -16.33
C GLN A 20 27.39 18.37 -15.48
N LYS A 21 26.43 19.09 -16.08
CA LYS A 21 25.13 19.33 -15.45
C LYS A 21 24.47 17.97 -15.19
N THR A 22 24.12 17.71 -13.94
CA THR A 22 23.31 16.56 -13.58
C THR A 22 22.02 16.59 -14.40
N PRO A 23 21.61 15.48 -15.04
CA PRO A 23 20.38 15.44 -15.80
C PRO A 23 19.23 15.73 -14.84
N LYS A 24 18.49 16.82 -15.07
CA LYS A 24 17.28 17.10 -14.31
C LYS A 24 16.28 15.98 -14.63
N VAL A 25 16.01 15.14 -13.65
CA VAL A 25 14.94 14.15 -13.71
C VAL A 25 13.64 14.93 -13.97
N LYS A 26 13.09 14.79 -15.18
CA LYS A 26 11.74 15.26 -15.47
C LYS A 26 10.80 14.29 -14.79
N ILE A 27 10.29 14.67 -13.62
CA ILE A 27 9.19 13.95 -13.00
C ILE A 27 7.95 14.24 -13.85
N ASN A 28 7.62 13.30 -14.73
CA ASN A 28 6.40 13.28 -15.55
C ASN A 28 5.27 12.56 -14.79
N GLU A 29 5.22 12.68 -13.46
CA GLU A 29 4.18 12.06 -12.67
C GLU A 29 2.97 12.99 -12.60
N THR A 30 1.84 12.49 -13.08
CA THR A 30 0.54 13.11 -12.88
C THR A 30 0.26 13.13 -11.38
N ILE A 31 0.24 14.33 -10.78
CA ILE A 31 -0.05 14.49 -9.35
C ILE A 31 -1.56 14.35 -9.15
N ALA A 32 -1.97 13.48 -8.23
CA ALA A 32 -3.36 13.33 -7.87
C ALA A 32 -3.99 14.66 -7.42
N THR A 33 -5.18 14.95 -7.93
CA THR A 33 -5.95 16.16 -7.66
C THR A 33 -6.71 16.09 -6.35
N VAL A 34 -7.15 17.24 -5.84
CA VAL A 34 -8.04 17.32 -4.67
C VAL A 34 -9.35 16.56 -4.89
N GLU A 35 -9.87 16.56 -6.12
CA GLU A 35 -11.11 15.85 -6.42
C GLU A 35 -10.92 14.34 -6.46
N GLU A 36 -9.77 13.85 -6.94
CA GLU A 36 -9.42 12.42 -6.85
C GLU A 36 -9.28 11.96 -5.39
N LEU A 37 -8.70 12.79 -4.52
CA LEU A 37 -8.63 12.48 -3.09
C LEU A 37 -10.03 12.42 -2.44
N LYS A 38 -10.93 13.36 -2.77
CA LYS A 38 -12.31 13.32 -2.26
C LYS A 38 -13.09 12.10 -2.79
N ALA A 39 -12.83 11.70 -4.03
CA ALA A 39 -13.42 10.50 -4.61
C ALA A 39 -12.93 9.25 -3.88
N HIS A 40 -11.63 9.17 -3.57
CA HIS A 40 -11.05 8.06 -2.81
C HIS A 40 -11.67 7.89 -1.42
N THR A 41 -11.99 8.98 -0.71
CA THR A 41 -12.70 8.92 0.59
C THR A 41 -14.01 8.13 0.53
N GLN A 42 -14.67 8.06 -0.64
CA GLN A 42 -15.93 7.32 -0.79
C GLN A 42 -15.76 5.81 -0.68
N GLU A 43 -14.56 5.27 -0.94
CA GLU A 43 -14.26 3.82 -0.80
C GLU A 43 -14.47 3.30 0.62
N PHE A 44 -14.38 4.18 1.63
CA PHE A 44 -14.52 3.83 3.05
C PHE A 44 -15.74 4.48 3.71
N GLY A 45 -16.57 5.18 2.93
CA GLY A 45 -17.66 6.01 3.47
C GLY A 45 -18.80 5.21 4.09
N LYS A 46 -18.90 3.91 3.79
CA LYS A 46 -19.93 3.01 4.30
C LYS A 46 -19.31 1.67 4.67
N PRO A 47 -19.46 1.21 5.92
CA PRO A 47 -19.08 -0.15 6.28
C PRO A 47 -19.91 -1.17 5.50
N GLU A 48 -19.25 -2.12 4.84
CA GLU A 48 -19.92 -3.18 4.08
C GLU A 48 -19.10 -4.49 4.03
N ILE A 49 -19.79 -5.60 3.74
CA ILE A 49 -19.15 -6.87 3.42
C ILE A 49 -19.26 -7.10 1.91
N VAL A 50 -18.13 -7.38 1.26
CA VAL A 50 -18.05 -7.73 -0.15
C VAL A 50 -17.56 -9.18 -0.29
N GLU A 51 -18.30 -10.01 -1.02
CA GLU A 51 -17.80 -11.32 -1.45
C GLU A 51 -16.85 -11.12 -2.64
N VAL A 52 -15.56 -11.37 -2.43
CA VAL A 52 -14.50 -11.19 -3.44
C VAL A 52 -14.51 -12.35 -4.44
N THR A 53 -14.73 -13.55 -3.91
CA THR A 53 -14.95 -14.80 -4.64
C THR A 53 -15.65 -15.77 -3.68
N ALA A 54 -16.18 -16.88 -4.20
CA ALA A 54 -16.83 -17.92 -3.41
C ALA A 54 -16.04 -18.27 -2.14
N GLY A 55 -16.64 -18.04 -0.97
CA GLY A 55 -16.05 -18.34 0.34
C GLY A 55 -15.01 -17.33 0.85
N VAL A 56 -14.83 -16.19 0.19
CA VAL A 56 -13.89 -15.13 0.58
C VAL A 56 -14.65 -13.81 0.69
N HIS A 57 -14.79 -13.32 1.92
CA HIS A 57 -15.58 -12.12 2.22
C HIS A 57 -14.70 -11.06 2.88
N MET A 58 -14.79 -9.82 2.42
CA MET A 58 -13.99 -8.71 2.92
C MET A 58 -14.89 -7.68 3.60
N ALA A 59 -14.57 -7.34 4.85
CA ALA A 59 -15.15 -6.22 5.55
C ALA A 59 -14.37 -4.94 5.20
N ILE A 60 -15.06 -3.98 4.59
CA ILE A 60 -14.50 -2.70 4.14
C ILE A 60 -15.16 -1.57 4.92
N GLY A 61 -14.39 -0.54 5.28
CA GLY A 61 -14.91 0.68 5.91
C GLY A 61 -15.33 0.54 7.38
N PHE A 62 -15.06 -0.60 8.04
CA PHE A 62 -15.32 -0.78 9.48
C PHE A 62 -14.23 -0.14 10.36
N GLY A 63 -12.99 -0.15 9.89
CA GLY A 63 -11.79 0.39 10.54
C GLY A 63 -10.82 0.92 9.51
N LEU A 64 -9.57 1.18 9.93
CA LEU A 64 -8.51 1.66 9.02
C LEU A 64 -8.07 0.61 7.99
N ALA A 65 -8.04 -0.66 8.40
CA ALA A 65 -7.72 -1.79 7.53
C ALA A 65 -8.98 -2.63 7.28
N ASN A 66 -8.96 -3.39 6.18
CA ASN A 66 -9.97 -4.39 5.92
C ASN A 66 -9.72 -5.63 6.79
N SER A 67 -10.76 -6.43 6.99
CA SER A 67 -10.65 -7.77 7.58
C SER A 67 -11.30 -8.76 6.64
N ILE A 68 -10.80 -9.99 6.57
CA ILE A 68 -11.25 -10.98 5.59
C ILE A 68 -11.68 -12.26 6.29
N LEU A 69 -12.87 -12.76 5.98
CA LEU A 69 -13.35 -14.08 6.34
C LEU A 69 -13.07 -15.05 5.19
N LEU A 70 -12.35 -16.13 5.48
CA LEU A 70 -12.19 -17.28 4.60
C LEU A 70 -13.00 -18.44 5.15
N GLU A 71 -13.96 -18.91 4.36
CA GLU A 71 -14.77 -20.09 4.72
C GLU A 71 -13.98 -21.37 4.45
N GLY A 72 -13.65 -22.11 5.51
CA GLY A 72 -13.06 -23.45 5.40
C GLY A 72 -14.12 -24.55 5.52
N ILE A 73 -13.67 -25.80 5.45
CA ILE A 73 -14.55 -26.98 5.55
C ILE A 73 -15.08 -27.11 6.99
N ASP A 74 -14.17 -27.16 7.97
CA ASP A 74 -14.49 -27.42 9.39
C ASP A 74 -14.36 -26.17 10.30
N GLY A 75 -14.13 -25.02 9.68
CA GLY A 75 -13.86 -23.78 10.40
C GLY A 75 -13.42 -22.66 9.49
N ASN A 76 -13.56 -21.44 9.99
CA ASN A 76 -13.23 -20.23 9.26
C ASN A 76 -11.85 -19.69 9.68
N ILE A 77 -11.26 -18.89 8.81
CA ILE A 77 -10.03 -18.15 9.05
C ILE A 77 -10.36 -16.67 8.94
N ILE A 78 -9.83 -15.85 9.87
CA ILE A 78 -9.87 -14.39 9.74
C ILE A 78 -8.47 -13.90 9.40
N VAL A 79 -8.36 -13.07 8.37
CA VAL A 79 -7.13 -12.32 8.03
C VAL A 79 -7.34 -10.88 8.48
N ASP A 80 -6.40 -10.37 9.27
CA ASP A 80 -6.45 -9.09 9.98
C ASP A 80 -7.61 -8.94 10.98
N CYS A 81 -7.28 -8.58 12.22
CA CYS A 81 -8.24 -8.42 13.32
C CYS A 81 -8.59 -6.95 13.62
N SER A 82 -8.34 -6.04 12.68
CA SER A 82 -8.50 -4.59 12.87
C SER A 82 -7.60 -4.01 13.97
N GLU A 83 -7.76 -2.71 14.22
CA GLU A 83 -6.97 -1.90 15.16
C GLU A 83 -7.45 -1.97 16.61
N SER A 84 -8.67 -2.45 16.86
CA SER A 84 -9.25 -2.50 18.20
C SER A 84 -10.30 -3.61 18.36
N ASN A 85 -10.53 -4.04 19.61
CA ASN A 85 -11.53 -5.05 19.93
C ASN A 85 -12.95 -4.60 19.57
N GLU A 86 -13.25 -3.30 19.70
CA GLU A 86 -14.56 -2.74 19.37
C GLU A 86 -14.83 -2.82 17.86
N VAL A 87 -13.82 -2.53 17.03
CA VAL A 87 -13.94 -2.67 15.58
C VAL A 87 -14.03 -4.15 15.18
N ALA A 88 -13.13 -4.99 15.73
CA ALA A 88 -13.12 -6.42 15.49
C ALA A 88 -14.47 -7.09 15.84
N ALA A 89 -15.10 -6.68 16.94
CA ALA A 89 -16.39 -7.22 17.35
C ALA A 89 -17.52 -6.88 16.36
N ARG A 90 -17.52 -5.66 15.79
CA ARG A 90 -18.50 -5.28 14.76
C ARG A 90 -18.30 -6.07 13.47
N ILE A 91 -17.05 -6.23 13.04
CA ILE A 91 -16.69 -7.04 11.86
C ILE A 91 -17.11 -8.49 12.08
N LYS A 92 -16.75 -9.08 13.23
CA LYS A 92 -17.11 -10.45 13.58
C LYS A 92 -18.62 -10.66 13.56
N ALA A 93 -19.40 -9.71 14.05
CA ALA A 93 -20.86 -9.80 14.02
C ALA A 93 -21.43 -9.86 12.59
N GLU A 94 -20.78 -9.23 11.61
CA GLU A 94 -21.16 -9.38 10.20
C GLU A 94 -20.71 -10.73 9.63
N PHE A 95 -19.49 -11.18 9.95
CA PHE A 95 -19.00 -12.50 9.53
C PHE A 95 -19.83 -13.66 10.09
N ASP A 96 -20.32 -13.55 11.33
CA ASP A 96 -21.19 -14.55 11.95
C ASP A 96 -22.55 -14.68 11.23
N LYS A 97 -22.97 -13.70 10.42
CA LYS A 97 -24.17 -13.80 9.56
C LYS A 97 -23.92 -14.61 8.29
N ILE A 98 -22.65 -14.79 7.92
CA ILE A 98 -22.23 -15.47 6.69
C ILE A 98 -22.00 -16.96 6.97
N SER A 99 -21.32 -17.27 8.07
CA SER A 99 -20.94 -18.63 8.42
C SER A 99 -20.98 -18.84 9.93
N ASP A 100 -21.62 -19.94 10.34
CA ASP A 100 -21.73 -20.38 11.74
C ASP A 100 -20.57 -21.29 12.18
N LYS A 101 -19.65 -21.60 11.27
CA LYS A 101 -18.47 -22.42 11.55
C LYS A 101 -17.55 -21.71 12.55
N PRO A 102 -16.88 -22.43 13.45
CA PRO A 102 -15.96 -21.85 14.41
C PRO A 102 -14.76 -21.18 13.71
N ILE A 103 -14.29 -20.05 14.24
CA ILE A 103 -13.00 -19.49 13.83
C ILE A 103 -11.89 -20.42 14.33
N LYS A 104 -11.09 -20.95 13.42
CA LYS A 104 -10.00 -21.89 13.73
C LYS A 104 -8.62 -21.24 13.65
N SER A 105 -8.48 -20.12 12.96
CA SER A 105 -7.20 -19.46 12.77
C SER A 105 -7.35 -17.97 12.52
N LEU A 106 -6.31 -17.23 12.92
CA LEU A 106 -6.12 -15.81 12.64
C LEU A 106 -4.79 -15.64 11.90
N ILE A 107 -4.76 -14.79 10.88
CA ILE A 107 -3.55 -14.43 10.12
C ILE A 107 -3.34 -12.91 10.25
N TYR A 108 -2.10 -12.51 10.52
CA TYR A 108 -1.63 -11.11 10.61
C TYR A 108 -0.59 -10.83 9.52
#